data_AF-A0A4P5UTW4-F1
#
_entry.id   AF-A0A4P5UTW4-F1
#
_cell.length_a   1.000
_cell.length_b   1.000
_cell.length_c   1.000
_cell.angle_alpha   90.00
_cell.angle_beta   90.00
_cell.angle_gamma   90.00
#
_symmetry.space_group_name_H-M   'P 1'
#
loop_
_entity.id
_entity.type
_entity.pdbx_description
1 polymer ?
#
loop_
_entity_poly.entity_id
_entity_poly.type
_entity_poly.pdbx_seq_one_letter_code
_entity_poly.pdbx_strand_id
1 'polypeptide(L)'
;MRSTKHFICVLSIVILWSCASGDSLRYFPIKIPKSSSEQCIRQVKDSLPSYGFLLYGFSKDSLLSIKYIRSGALNEREVRLLLTSHPDQPYCRANIRITTFFRKDTIIEYYDEKQGFPASHRTDFKEALLMIKRTAELYLPPKKRKN
;
A
#
# COMPACT_ATOMS: atom_id res chain seq x y z
N MET A 1 22.25 -40.26 -12.74
CA MET A 1 21.97 -39.53 -11.47
C MET A 1 22.66 -38.14 -11.38
N ARG A 2 22.87 -37.38 -12.47
CA ARG A 2 23.43 -36.02 -12.45
C ARG A 2 22.38 -34.88 -12.49
N SER A 3 21.17 -35.18 -12.96
CA SER A 3 20.10 -34.20 -13.22
C SER A 3 19.41 -33.66 -11.96
N THR A 4 19.25 -34.49 -10.92
CA THR A 4 18.55 -34.11 -9.69
C THR A 4 19.33 -33.12 -8.84
N LYS A 5 20.67 -33.19 -8.82
CA LYS A 5 21.51 -32.24 -8.07
C LYS A 5 21.46 -30.83 -8.65
N HIS A 6 21.42 -30.72 -9.99
CA HIS A 6 21.29 -29.42 -10.67
C HIS A 6 19.90 -28.83 -10.48
N PHE A 7 18.86 -29.66 -10.52
CA PHE A 7 17.48 -29.22 -10.28
C PHE A 7 17.28 -28.68 -8.86
N ILE A 8 17.84 -29.35 -7.85
CA ILE A 8 17.81 -28.88 -6.46
C ILE A 8 18.57 -27.56 -6.31
N CYS A 9 19.77 -27.42 -6.89
CA CYS A 9 20.54 -26.16 -6.86
C CYS A 9 19.77 -25.00 -7.49
N VAL A 10 19.15 -25.20 -8.67
CA VAL A 10 18.38 -24.15 -9.34
C VAL A 10 17.14 -23.78 -8.52
N LEU A 11 16.44 -24.75 -7.94
CA LEU A 11 15.27 -24.51 -7.08
C LEU A 11 15.66 -23.75 -5.80
N SER A 12 16.79 -24.11 -5.17
CA SER A 12 17.32 -23.40 -4.01
C SER A 12 17.72 -21.96 -4.33
N ILE A 13 18.31 -21.70 -5.52
CA ILE A 13 18.66 -20.35 -5.96
C ILE A 13 17.41 -19.48 -6.18
N VAL A 14 16.34 -20.05 -6.75
CA VAL A 14 15.05 -19.34 -6.96
C VAL A 14 14.36 -19.03 -5.64
N ILE A 15 14.40 -19.96 -4.68
CA ILE A 15 13.86 -19.75 -3.33
C ILE A 15 14.68 -18.68 -2.58
N LEU A 16 16.01 -18.74 -2.65
CA LEU A 16 16.90 -17.76 -2.01
C LEU A 16 16.79 -16.36 -2.65
N TRP A 17 16.52 -16.26 -3.95
CA TRP A 17 16.24 -14.99 -4.62
C TRP A 17 14.87 -14.40 -4.25
N SER A 18 13.92 -15.25 -3.89
CA SER A 18 12.60 -14.82 -3.40
C SER A 18 12.62 -14.37 -1.93
N CYS A 19 13.73 -14.57 -1.21
CA CYS A 19 13.89 -14.17 0.19
C CYS A 19 14.39 -12.73 0.40
N ALA A 20 14.70 -11.96 -0.66
CA ALA A 20 15.30 -10.63 -0.51
C ALA A 20 14.29 -9.47 -0.40
N SER A 21 12.97 -9.74 -0.43
CA SER A 21 11.94 -8.72 -0.28
C SER A 21 10.73 -9.21 0.51
N GLY A 22 10.25 -8.39 1.44
CA GLY A 22 9.01 -8.62 2.17
C GLY A 22 7.88 -7.80 1.55
N ASP A 23 6.82 -8.44 1.09
CA ASP A 23 5.67 -7.78 0.48
C ASP A 23 4.41 -7.95 1.34
N SER A 24 3.72 -6.84 1.61
CA SER A 24 2.47 -6.81 2.38
C SER A 24 1.42 -6.00 1.63
N LEU A 25 0.27 -6.62 1.38
CA LEU A 25 -0.90 -5.99 0.77
C LEU A 25 -2.04 -5.85 1.77
N ARG A 26 -2.60 -4.63 1.88
CA ARG A 26 -3.75 -4.33 2.74
C ARG A 26 -4.84 -3.58 1.99
N TYR A 27 -6.08 -3.84 2.38
CA TYR A 27 -7.28 -3.30 1.77
C TYR A 27 -8.08 -2.48 2.78
N PHE A 28 -8.49 -1.28 2.38
CA PHE A 28 -9.31 -0.39 3.19
C PHE A 28 -10.53 0.08 2.40
N PRO A 29 -11.76 -0.34 2.78
CA PRO A 29 -12.97 0.20 2.18
C PRO A 29 -13.18 1.66 2.62
N ILE A 30 -13.48 2.53 1.67
CA ILE A 30 -13.70 3.97 1.88
C ILE A 30 -15.08 4.32 1.31
N LYS A 31 -16.03 4.59 2.20
CA LYS A 31 -17.42 4.90 1.82
C LYS A 31 -17.49 6.31 1.23
N ILE A 32 -17.82 6.41 -0.05
CA ILE A 32 -18.03 7.67 -0.78
C ILE A 32 -19.19 7.42 -1.75
N PRO A 33 -20.18 8.31 -1.83
CA PRO A 33 -21.22 8.21 -2.85
C PRO A 33 -20.62 8.17 -4.25
N LYS A 34 -21.16 7.31 -5.13
CA LYS A 34 -20.64 7.13 -6.50
C LYS A 34 -20.57 8.45 -7.27
N SER A 35 -21.55 9.35 -7.08
CA SER A 35 -21.61 10.70 -7.65
C SER A 35 -20.44 11.61 -7.28
N SER A 36 -19.78 11.35 -6.15
CA SER A 36 -18.72 12.18 -5.59
C SER A 36 -17.36 11.49 -5.62
N SER A 37 -17.28 10.28 -6.16
CA SER A 37 -16.05 9.48 -6.23
C SER A 37 -14.96 10.19 -7.03
N GLU A 38 -15.27 10.71 -8.22
CA GLU A 38 -14.34 11.47 -9.06
C GLU A 38 -13.79 12.71 -8.34
N GLN A 39 -14.66 13.47 -7.66
CA GLN A 39 -14.25 14.66 -6.90
C GLN A 39 -13.34 14.28 -5.72
N CYS A 40 -13.67 13.21 -5.00
CA CYS A 40 -12.84 12.70 -3.93
C CYS A 40 -11.47 12.25 -4.44
N ILE A 41 -11.41 11.48 -5.54
CA ILE A 41 -10.14 11.01 -6.12
C ILE A 41 -9.28 12.20 -6.57
N ARG A 42 -9.88 13.23 -7.20
CA ARG A 42 -9.17 14.47 -7.56
C ARG A 42 -8.59 15.18 -6.34
N GLN A 43 -9.38 15.37 -5.28
CA GLN A 43 -8.88 16.01 -4.05
C GLN A 43 -7.76 15.21 -3.38
N VAL A 44 -7.88 13.88 -3.36
CA VAL A 44 -6.82 13.00 -2.82
C VAL A 44 -5.55 13.14 -3.66
N LYS A 45 -5.66 13.10 -4.99
CA LYS A 45 -4.53 13.29 -5.91
C LYS A 45 -3.80 14.60 -5.61
N ASP A 46 -4.52 15.70 -5.45
CA ASP A 46 -3.91 17.02 -5.25
C ASP A 46 -3.27 17.16 -3.86
N SER A 47 -3.75 16.38 -2.87
CA SER A 47 -3.26 16.42 -1.49
C SER A 47 -2.04 15.52 -1.26
N LEU A 48 -1.95 14.37 -1.94
CA LEU A 48 -0.92 13.34 -1.70
C LEU A 48 0.54 13.82 -1.81
N PRO A 49 0.92 14.74 -2.73
CA PRO A 49 2.28 15.27 -2.79
C PRO A 49 2.76 15.92 -1.50
N SER A 50 1.87 16.60 -0.76
CA SER A 50 2.21 17.20 0.54
C SER A 50 2.60 16.17 1.61
N TYR A 51 2.21 14.91 1.41
CA TYR A 51 2.58 13.77 2.27
C TYR A 51 3.79 12.97 1.72
N GLY A 52 4.46 13.49 0.70
CA GLY A 52 5.63 12.88 0.08
C GLY A 52 5.31 11.71 -0.86
N PHE A 53 4.08 11.60 -1.35
CA PHE A 53 3.73 10.63 -2.39
C PHE A 53 3.95 11.24 -3.78
N LEU A 54 4.56 10.45 -4.66
CA LEU A 54 4.71 10.76 -6.07
C LEU A 54 3.53 10.18 -6.85
N LEU A 55 2.96 10.98 -7.74
CA LEU A 55 1.89 10.54 -8.62
C LEU A 55 2.48 9.70 -9.77
N TYR A 56 2.03 8.46 -9.91
CA TYR A 56 2.51 7.56 -10.95
C TYR A 56 1.47 7.33 -12.05
N GLY A 57 0.19 7.17 -11.66
CA GLY A 57 -0.90 6.97 -12.60
C GLY A 57 -2.21 7.57 -12.07
N PHE A 58 -3.02 8.10 -12.97
CA PHE A 58 -4.28 8.73 -12.61
C PHE A 58 -5.29 8.60 -13.76
N SER A 59 -6.52 8.27 -13.41
CA SER A 59 -7.69 8.30 -14.29
C SER A 59 -8.87 8.91 -13.54
N LYS A 60 -10.02 9.03 -14.20
CA LYS A 60 -11.26 9.54 -13.59
C LYS A 60 -11.64 8.79 -12.29
N ASP A 61 -11.41 7.49 -12.30
CA ASP A 61 -11.94 6.54 -11.30
C ASP A 61 -10.82 5.83 -10.51
N SER A 62 -9.56 6.11 -10.84
CA SER A 62 -8.41 5.47 -10.21
C SER A 62 -7.24 6.41 -10.01
N LEU A 63 -6.50 6.18 -8.93
CA LEU A 63 -5.32 6.93 -8.56
C LEU A 63 -4.27 5.97 -8.04
N LEU A 64 -3.09 6.02 -8.63
CA LEU A 64 -1.90 5.27 -8.25
C LEU A 64 -0.80 6.25 -7.83
N SER A 65 -0.37 6.13 -6.58
CA SER A 65 0.69 6.96 -6.02
C SER A 65 1.70 6.10 -5.28
N ILE A 66 2.97 6.51 -5.34
CA ILE A 66 4.11 5.76 -4.80
C ILE A 66 4.91 6.69 -3.89
N LYS A 67 5.30 6.21 -2.72
CA LYS A 67 6.22 6.89 -1.82
C LYS A 67 7.38 5.98 -1.50
N TYR A 68 8.59 6.48 -1.71
CA TYR A 68 9.81 5.81 -1.26
C TYR A 68 10.16 6.35 0.13
N ILE A 69 10.34 5.44 1.10
CA ILE A 69 10.63 5.81 2.48
C ILE A 69 12.07 5.46 2.80
N ARG A 70 12.88 6.52 2.96
CA ARG A 70 14.32 6.54 3.28
C ARG A 70 15.23 5.76 2.32
N SER A 71 16.09 6.50 1.65
CA SER A 71 17.36 6.01 1.09
C SER A 71 18.43 6.04 2.20
N GLY A 72 19.19 4.95 2.36
CA GLY A 72 20.33 4.88 3.30
C GLY A 72 20.08 4.16 4.64
N ALA A 73 18.86 3.70 4.92
CA ALA A 73 18.63 2.69 5.96
C ALA A 73 18.98 1.30 5.39
N LEU A 74 19.20 0.32 6.27
CA LEU A 74 19.45 -1.09 5.90
C LEU A 74 18.38 -1.67 4.93
N ASN A 75 17.16 -1.11 4.97
CA ASN A 75 16.03 -1.51 4.13
C ASN A 75 15.44 -0.31 3.37
N GLU A 76 15.26 -0.44 2.06
CA GLU A 76 14.52 0.52 1.22
C GLU A 76 13.05 0.09 1.18
N ARG A 77 12.12 1.05 1.23
CA ARG A 77 10.68 0.73 1.26
C ARG A 77 9.91 1.51 0.21
N GLU A 78 9.15 0.78 -0.59
CA GLU A 78 8.16 1.32 -1.52
C GLU A 78 6.77 1.16 -0.92
N VAL A 79 6.06 2.27 -0.76
CA VAL A 79 4.64 2.30 -0.41
C VAL A 79 3.84 2.68 -1.65
N ARG A 80 3.06 1.73 -2.17
CA ARG A 80 2.16 1.93 -3.30
C ARG A 80 0.73 2.02 -2.82
N LEU A 81 0.10 3.15 -3.10
CA LEU A 81 -1.30 3.44 -2.82
C LEU A 81 -2.08 3.40 -4.14
N LEU A 82 -3.11 2.57 -4.20
CA LEU A 82 -4.07 2.53 -5.29
C LEU A 82 -5.47 2.80 -4.73
N LEU A 83 -6.06 3.94 -5.09
CA LEU A 83 -7.45 4.27 -4.79
C LEU A 83 -8.28 4.03 -6.04
N THR A 84 -9.32 3.21 -5.95
CA THR A 84 -10.21 2.88 -7.08
C THR A 84 -11.66 2.98 -6.67
N SER A 85 -12.50 3.59 -7.50
CA SER A 85 -13.96 3.46 -7.36
C SER A 85 -14.39 2.03 -7.71
N HIS A 86 -15.31 1.44 -6.94
CA HIS A 86 -15.84 0.12 -7.25
C HIS A 86 -17.05 0.26 -8.18
N PRO A 87 -17.13 -0.48 -9.30
CA PRO A 87 -18.24 -0.34 -10.25
C PRO A 87 -19.60 -0.67 -9.61
N ASP A 88 -19.65 -1.75 -8.82
CA ASP A 88 -20.88 -2.33 -8.26
C ASP A 88 -21.20 -1.90 -6.81
N GLN A 89 -20.38 -1.04 -6.21
CA GLN A 89 -20.51 -0.72 -4.78
C GLN A 89 -20.44 0.78 -4.55
N PRO A 90 -21.21 1.32 -3.58
CA PRO A 90 -21.23 2.75 -3.29
C PRO A 90 -20.02 3.19 -2.44
N TYR A 91 -18.84 2.63 -2.74
CA TYR A 91 -17.62 2.94 -2.01
C TYR A 91 -16.38 2.80 -2.91
N CYS A 92 -15.36 3.59 -2.58
CA CYS A 92 -14.01 3.41 -3.12
C CYS A 92 -13.25 2.40 -2.28
N ARG A 93 -12.19 1.82 -2.85
CA ARG A 93 -11.25 0.94 -2.17
C ARG A 93 -9.86 1.56 -2.24
N ALA A 94 -9.21 1.71 -1.08
CA ALA A 94 -7.78 2.00 -1.03
C ALA A 94 -7.03 0.68 -0.82
N ASN A 95 -6.18 0.35 -1.78
CA ASN A 95 -5.24 -0.74 -1.73
C ASN A 95 -3.87 -0.16 -1.39
N ILE A 96 -3.23 -0.70 -0.37
CA ILE A 96 -1.89 -0.29 0.03
C ILE A 96 -1.00 -1.51 -0.03
N ARG A 97 -0.01 -1.45 -0.91
CA ARG A 97 1.06 -2.42 -1.00
C ARG A 97 2.33 -1.80 -0.46
N ILE A 98 3.02 -2.53 0.41
CA ILE A 98 4.30 -2.12 0.96
C ILE A 98 5.29 -3.19 0.56
N THR A 99 6.29 -2.79 -0.22
CA THR A 99 7.41 -3.65 -0.60
C THR A 99 8.65 -3.17 0.14
N THR A 100 9.22 -4.03 0.96
CA THR A 100 10.50 -3.80 1.63
C THR A 100 11.59 -4.53 0.87
N PHE A 101 12.60 -3.78 0.43
CA PHE A 101 13.80 -4.30 -0.21
C PHE A 101 14.91 -4.39 0.84
N PHE A 102 15.39 -5.61 1.10
CA PHE A 102 16.48 -5.84 2.04
C PHE A 102 17.82 -5.74 1.32
N ARG A 103 18.80 -5.00 1.85
CA ARG A 103 20.18 -5.07 1.35
C ARG A 103 20.77 -6.43 1.72
N LYS A 104 21.62 -7.00 0.86
CA LYS A 104 22.30 -8.30 1.06
C LYS A 104 23.01 -8.44 2.41
N ASP A 105 23.40 -7.33 3.03
CA ASP A 105 24.22 -7.29 4.25
C ASP A 105 23.38 -7.03 5.52
N THR A 106 22.05 -7.15 5.41
CA THR A 106 21.11 -6.72 6.45
C THR A 106 20.71 -7.88 7.36
N ILE A 107 20.72 -7.61 8.66
CA ILE A 107 20.10 -8.45 9.70
C ILE A 107 18.62 -8.67 9.32
N ILE A 108 18.25 -9.92 9.07
CA ILE A 108 16.88 -10.30 8.71
C ILE A 108 15.97 -9.94 9.91
N GLU A 109 15.16 -8.90 9.77
CA GLU A 109 14.07 -8.64 10.70
C GLU A 109 13.01 -9.72 10.47
N TYR A 110 12.91 -10.66 11.41
CA TYR A 110 12.01 -11.80 11.30
C TYR A 110 10.55 -11.35 11.34
N TYR A 111 9.77 -11.81 10.36
CA TYR A 111 8.32 -11.78 10.42
C TYR A 111 7.86 -12.70 11.55
N ASP A 112 7.22 -12.14 12.58
CA ASP A 112 6.58 -12.90 13.65
C ASP A 112 5.13 -13.20 13.24
N GLU A 113 4.73 -14.47 13.21
CA GLU A 113 3.36 -14.88 12.82
C GLU A 113 2.27 -14.34 13.77
N LYS A 114 2.58 -14.05 15.03
CA LYS A 114 1.64 -13.53 16.04
C LYS A 114 1.59 -12.01 16.07
N GLN A 115 2.70 -11.32 15.81
CA GLN A 115 2.83 -9.86 15.89
C GLN A 115 2.82 -9.16 14.52
N GLY A 116 3.08 -9.90 13.45
CA GLY A 116 3.35 -9.40 12.10
C GLY A 116 4.68 -8.64 12.03
N PHE A 117 4.86 -7.86 10.97
CA PHE A 117 5.99 -6.93 10.87
C PHE A 117 6.01 -5.87 12.01
N PRO A 118 7.19 -5.31 12.34
CA PRO A 118 7.34 -4.28 13.36
C PRO A 118 6.37 -3.10 13.21
N ALA A 119 5.96 -2.51 14.33
CA ALA A 119 4.98 -1.41 14.36
C ALA A 119 5.37 -0.20 13.50
N SER A 120 6.68 0.00 13.25
CA SER A 120 7.24 1.01 12.35
C SER A 120 6.73 0.90 10.91
N HIS A 121 6.28 -0.28 10.46
CA HIS A 121 5.74 -0.48 9.11
C HIS A 121 4.31 0.05 8.97
N ARG A 122 3.58 0.20 10.09
CA ARG A 122 2.17 0.61 10.11
C ARG A 122 1.99 2.13 10.04
N THR A 123 3.02 2.89 10.39
CA THR A 123 2.97 4.37 10.45
C THR A 123 3.17 5.03 9.09
N ASP A 124 3.91 4.37 8.20
CA ASP A 124 4.38 4.91 6.92
C ASP A 124 3.29 5.40 5.96
N PHE A 125 2.10 4.81 6.05
CA PHE A 125 0.94 5.13 5.21
C PHE A 125 -0.28 5.62 6.01
N LYS A 126 -0.14 5.74 7.35
CA LYS A 126 -1.24 6.07 8.26
C LYS A 126 -1.80 7.46 7.97
N GLU A 127 -0.94 8.44 7.72
CA GLU A 127 -1.33 9.82 7.43
C GLU A 127 -2.10 9.94 6.11
N ALA A 128 -1.62 9.28 5.06
CA ALA A 128 -2.30 9.23 3.77
C ALA A 128 -3.68 8.57 3.89
N LEU A 129 -3.79 7.44 4.61
CA LEU A 129 -5.09 6.82 4.89
C LEU A 129 -6.03 7.73 5.69
N LEU A 130 -5.52 8.42 6.70
CA LEU A 130 -6.33 9.32 7.52
C LEU A 130 -6.84 10.51 6.69
N MET A 131 -5.99 11.07 5.84
CA MET A 131 -6.37 12.11 4.89
C MET A 131 -7.46 11.60 3.94
N ILE A 132 -7.27 10.45 3.29
CA ILE A 132 -8.26 9.88 2.36
C ILE A 132 -9.61 9.65 3.07
N LYS A 133 -9.60 9.15 4.31
CA LYS A 133 -10.82 8.97 5.11
C LYS A 133 -11.51 10.31 5.40
N ARG A 134 -10.76 11.33 5.81
CA ARG A 134 -11.33 12.67 6.08
C ARG A 134 -11.92 13.29 4.81
N THR A 135 -11.20 13.19 3.69
CA THR A 135 -11.70 13.65 2.39
C THR A 135 -12.98 12.93 2.01
N ALA A 136 -13.05 11.61 2.22
CA ALA A 136 -14.25 10.83 1.95
C ALA A 136 -15.45 11.22 2.83
N GLU A 137 -15.21 11.54 4.11
CA GLU A 137 -16.24 11.95 5.06
C GLU A 137 -16.93 13.26 4.67
N LEU A 138 -16.26 14.15 3.94
CA LEU A 138 -16.85 15.39 3.41
C LEU A 138 -18.02 15.13 2.44
N TYR A 139 -18.06 13.95 1.84
CA TYR A 139 -19.07 13.56 0.85
C TYR A 139 -20.13 12.63 1.42
N LEU A 140 -20.02 12.24 2.69
CA LEU A 140 -21.04 11.42 3.33
C LEU A 140 -22.23 12.31 3.76
N PRO A 141 -23.47 11.81 3.62
CA PRO A 141 -24.61 12.52 4.18
C PRO A 141 -24.44 12.68 5.71
N PRO A 142 -24.89 13.81 6.28
CA PRO A 142 -24.76 14.06 7.71
C PRO A 142 -25.36 12.90 8.50
N LYS A 143 -24.62 12.38 9.49
CA LYS A 143 -25.15 11.34 10.39
C LYS A 143 -26.40 11.89 11.05
N LYS A 144 -27.57 11.32 10.76
CA LYS A 144 -28.78 11.56 11.55
C LYS A 144 -28.42 11.27 13.01
N ARG A 145 -28.45 12.30 13.87
CA ARG A 145 -28.40 12.08 15.32
C ARG A 145 -29.60 11.20 15.64
N LYS A 146 -29.35 10.01 16.19
CA LYS A 146 -30.40 9.25 16.87
C LYS A 146 -30.76 10.09 18.09
N ASN A 147 -31.93 10.72 18.05
CA ASN A 147 -32.59 11.21 19.26
C ASN A 147 -33.02 10.03 20.11
#